data_AF-A0A3T1B7T9-F1
#
_entry.id   AF-A0A3T1B7T9-F1
#
_cell.length_a   1.000
_cell.length_b   1.000
_cell.length_c   1.000
_cell.angle_alpha   90.00
_cell.angle_beta   90.00
_cell.angle_gamma   90.00
#
_symmetry.space_group_name_H-M   'P 1'
#
loop_
_entity.id
_entity.type
_entity.pdbx_description
1 polymer ?
#
loop_
_entity_poly.entity_id
_entity_poly.type
_entity_poly.pdbx_seq_one_letter_code
_entity_poly.pdbx_strand_id
1 'polypeptide(L)' 'MPRPRPLLSVRLIGPAEIVTEQKIYLAGHLAAVFGDQAICRVSTHPARQVDEIRVYLTVSRREVLPR' A
#
# COMPACT_ATOMS: atom_id res chain seq x y z
N MET A 1 -2.19 20.45 -10.11
CA MET A 1 -1.01 20.30 -9.21
C MET A 1 -0.44 18.89 -9.37
N PRO A 2 0.88 18.70 -9.41
CA PRO A 2 1.49 17.38 -9.37
C PRO A 2 1.09 16.68 -8.07
N ARG A 3 0.75 15.38 -8.12
CA ARG A 3 0.55 14.62 -6.88
C ARG A 3 1.87 14.62 -6.09
N PRO A 4 1.85 14.90 -4.78
CA PRO A 4 3.04 14.78 -3.94
C PRO A 4 3.68 13.40 -4.12
N ARG A 5 5.01 13.35 -4.21
CA ARG A 5 5.75 12.08 -4.29
C ARG A 5 5.39 11.24 -3.06
N PRO A 6 5.01 9.96 -3.23
CA PRO A 6 4.73 9.08 -2.10
C PRO A 6 5.99 8.91 -1.23
N LEU A 7 5.78 8.72 0.06
CA LEU A 7 6.85 8.41 1.02
C LEU A 7 7.42 7.02 0.75
N LEU A 8 6.55 6.08 0.43
CA LEU A 8 6.90 4.70 0.11
C LEU A 8 5.86 4.12 -0.85
N SER A 9 6.32 3.33 -1.83
CA SER A 9 5.46 2.52 -2.67
C SER A 9 5.97 1.09 -2.68
N VAL A 10 5.10 0.13 -2.38
CA VAL A 10 5.38 -1.30 -2.38
C VAL A 10 4.50 -2.00 -3.41
N ARG A 11 5.07 -2.89 -4.19
CA ARG A 11 4.35 -3.77 -5.13
C ARG A 11 4.63 -5.22 -4.78
N LEU A 12 3.57 -5.97 -4.47
CA LEU A 12 3.61 -7.42 -4.29
C LEU A 12 2.94 -8.08 -5.48
N ILE A 13 3.53 -9.16 -5.99
CA ILE A 13 2.95 -10.01 -7.04
C ILE A 13 3.28 -11.46 -6.71
N GLY A 14 2.30 -12.35 -6.81
CA GLY A 14 2.46 -13.78 -6.52
C GLY A 14 1.15 -14.46 -6.13
N PRO A 15 1.20 -15.67 -5.56
CA PRO A 15 0.01 -16.44 -5.18
C PRO A 15 -0.94 -15.66 -4.27
N ALA A 16 -2.25 -15.76 -4.53
CA ALA A 16 -3.27 -14.96 -3.87
C ALA A 16 -3.24 -15.04 -2.33
N GLU A 17 -3.03 -16.25 -1.80
CA GLU A 17 -2.94 -16.52 -0.36
C GLU A 17 -1.75 -15.78 0.27
N ILE A 18 -0.54 -16.07 -0.23
CA ILE A 18 0.71 -15.47 0.27
C ILE A 18 0.68 -13.95 0.16
N VAL A 19 0.27 -13.40 -0.99
CA VAL A 19 0.25 -11.94 -1.19
C VAL A 19 -0.79 -11.28 -0.29
N THR A 20 -1.89 -11.97 0.03
CA THR A 20 -2.90 -11.45 0.96
C THR A 20 -2.37 -11.37 2.39
N GLU A 21 -1.65 -12.39 2.86
CA GLU A 21 -1.00 -12.37 4.17
C GLU A 21 0.04 -11.25 4.26
N GLN A 22 0.91 -11.14 3.26
CA GLN A 22 1.93 -10.09 3.20
C GLN A 22 1.31 -8.69 3.14
N LYS A 23 0.21 -8.52 2.41
CA LYS A 23 -0.56 -7.27 2.37
C LYS A 23 -1.05 -6.87 3.77
N ILE A 24 -1.62 -7.81 4.53
CA ILE A 24 -2.14 -7.54 5.88
C ILE A 24 -1.00 -7.13 6.82
N TYR A 25 0.08 -7.92 6.83
CA TYR A 25 1.26 -7.63 7.64
C TYR A 25 1.84 -6.24 7.32
N LEU A 26 2.09 -5.94 6.04
CA LEU A 26 2.67 -4.66 5.64
C LEU A 26 1.73 -3.49 5.91
N ALA A 27 0.42 -3.63 5.70
CA ALA A 27 -0.52 -2.55 6.02
C ALA A 27 -0.48 -2.18 7.52
N GLY A 28 -0.45 -3.19 8.40
CA GLY A 28 -0.32 -2.97 9.85
C GLY A 28 1.03 -2.37 10.24
N HIS A 29 2.12 -2.93 9.69
CA HIS A 29 3.47 -2.44 9.95
C HIS A 29 3.64 -0.97 9.50
N LEU A 30 3.18 -0.63 8.30
CA LEU A 30 3.27 0.74 7.77
C LEU A 30 2.41 1.72 8.56
N ALA A 31 1.22 1.30 9.00
CA ALA A 31 0.39 2.13 9.87
C ALA A 31 1.09 2.40 11.22
N ALA A 32 1.76 1.41 11.81
CA ALA A 32 2.52 1.58 13.04
C ALA A 32 3.76 2.47 12.87
N VAL A 33 4.49 2.33 11.76
CA VAL A 33 5.72 3.09 11.49
C VAL A 33 5.45 4.56 11.16
N PHE A 34 4.44 4.83 10.32
CA PHE A 34 4.17 6.20 9.87
C PHE A 34 3.09 6.93 10.70
N GLY A 35 2.31 6.19 11.50
CA GLY A 35 1.27 6.75 12.37
C GLY A 35 0.28 7.65 11.63
N ASP A 36 -0.24 8.66 12.33
CA ASP A 36 -1.25 9.58 11.80
C ASP A 36 -0.72 10.58 10.75
N GLN A 37 0.59 10.65 10.57
CA GLN A 37 1.25 11.57 9.64
C GLN A 37 1.14 11.11 8.17
N ALA A 38 0.72 9.87 7.94
CA ALA A 38 0.62 9.30 6.60
C ALA A 38 -0.70 8.56 6.36
N ILE A 39 -1.05 8.46 5.09
CA ILE A 39 -2.13 7.62 4.60
C ILE A 39 -1.51 6.49 3.79
N CYS A 40 -1.80 5.24 4.16
CA CYS A 40 -1.48 4.05 3.37
C CYS A 40 -2.70 3.66 2.52
N ARG A 41 -2.58 3.77 1.20
CA ARG A 41 -3.59 3.30 0.24
C ARG A 41 -3.20 1.92 -0.27
N VAL A 42 -4.14 1.00 -0.27
CA VAL A 42 -3.94 -0.37 -0.75
C VAL A 42 -4.88 -0.65 -1.91
N SER A 43 -4.36 -1.16 -3.02
CA SER A 43 -5.17 -1.67 -4.13
C SER A 43 -4.75 -3.08 -4.49
N THR A 44 -5.72 -3.94 -4.78
CA THR A 44 -5.51 -5.34 -5.17
C THR A 44 -6.10 -5.56 -6.55
N HIS A 45 -5.38 -6.24 -7.42
CA HIS A 45 -5.83 -6.56 -8.77
C HIS A 45 -5.41 -7.99 -9.13
N PRO A 46 -6.10 -8.65 -10.07
CA PRO A 46 -5.60 -9.90 -10.67
C PRO A 46 -4.23 -9.70 -11.32
N ALA A 47 -3.37 -10.72 -11.23
CA ALA A 47 -2.14 -10.78 -12.01
C ALA A 47 -2.38 -11.45 -13.37
N ARG A 48 -1.32 -11.61 -14.17
CA ARG A 48 -1.41 -12.27 -15.48
C ARG A 48 -1.53 -13.79 -15.36
N GLN A 49 -0.95 -14.36 -14.30
CA GLN A 49 -0.97 -15.79 -14.04
C GLN A 49 -2.23 -16.14 -13.22
N VAL A 50 -2.78 -17.31 -13.50
CA VAL A 50 -3.94 -17.86 -12.77
C VAL A 50 -3.58 -18.01 -11.29
N ASP A 51 -4.52 -17.70 -10.41
CA ASP A 51 -4.39 -17.72 -8.94
C ASP A 51 -3.36 -16.75 -8.34
N GLU A 52 -2.81 -15.85 -9.15
CA GLU A 52 -1.94 -14.77 -8.68
C GLU A 52 -2.66 -13.43 -8.60
N ILE A 53 -2.25 -12.62 -7.62
CA ILE A 53 -2.70 -11.23 -7.48
C ILE A 53 -1.50 -10.29 -7.47
N ARG A 54 -1.77 -9.03 -7.81
CA ARG A 54 -0.86 -7.90 -7.60
C ARG A 54 -1.48 -6.93 -6.60
N VAL A 55 -0.70 -6.55 -5.60
CA VAL A 55 -1.08 -5.58 -4.58
C VAL A 55 -0.14 -4.38 -4.65
N TYR A 56 -0.71 -3.18 -4.61
CA TYR A 56 0.02 -1.93 -4.48
C TYR A 56 -0.29 -1.32 -3.12
N LEU A 57 0.74 -1.03 -2.33
CA LEU A 57 0.63 -0.22 -1.12
C LEU A 57 1.36 1.10 -1.37
N THR A 58 0.65 2.22 -1.22
CA THR A 58 1.22 3.56 -1.38
C THR A 58 1.05 4.36 -0.11
N VAL A 59 2.15 4.70 0.53
CA VAL A 59 2.20 5.59 1.69
C VAL A 59 2.45 7.01 1.21
N SER A 60 1.58 7.94 1.59
CA SER A 60 1.72 9.36 1.28
C SER A 60 1.56 10.19 2.54
N ARG A 61 2.19 11.36 2.62
CA ARG A 61 1.94 12.30 3.73
C ARG A 61 0.45 12.62 3.77
N ARG A 62 -0.11 12.68 4.97
CA ARG A 62 -1.42 13.29 5.19
C ARG A 62 -1.22 14.78 4.99
N GLU A 63 -1.79 15.35 3.93
CA GLU A 63 -1.81 16.80 3.78
C GLU A 63 -2.63 17.36 4.94
N VAL A 64 -1.94 17.97 5.90
CA VAL A 64 -2.59 18.79 6.91
C VAL A 64 -3.04 20.03 6.16
N LEU A 65 -4.32 20.07 5.76
CA LEU A 65 -4.91 21.33 5.34
C LEU A 65 -4.76 22.29 6.54
N PRO A 66 -4.04 23.41 6.43
CA PRO A 66 -4.08 24.41 7.50
C PRO A 66 -5.54 24.82 7.68
N ARG A 67 -6.01 24.77 8.93
CA ARG A 67 -7.33 25.26 9.33
C ARG A 67 -7.40 26.77 9.18
#